data_AF-A0A1M3NHR5-F1
#
_entry.id   AF-A0A1M3NHR5-F1
#
_cell.length_a   1.000
_cell.length_b   1.000
_cell.length_c   1.000
_cell.angle_alpha   90.00
_cell.angle_beta   90.00
_cell.angle_gamma   90.00
#
_symmetry.space_group_name_H-M   'P 1'
#
loop_
_entity.id
_entity.type
_entity.pdbx_description
1 polymer ?
#
loop_
_entity_poly.entity_id
_entity_poly.type
_entity_poly.pdbx_seq_one_letter_code
_entity_poly.pdbx_strand_id
1 'polypeptide(L)'
;MADNSSAYAELDAMIAAIRRLKDAPQQVAKEAAPLIEAAVRQRVASGIDADGKAWASKKDGSKALVGVKKDISVTATGGLIVVKLTGNAAWHQRSRGRTDSRPQRKILPDAGAKIPDEIAQALVTAGNRVLARMLGGR
;
A
#
# COMPACT_ATOMS: atom_id res chain seq x y z
N MET A 1 -7.51 -22.40 -48.25
CA MET A 1 -7.94 -22.69 -46.86
C MET A 1 -7.21 -21.70 -45.97
N ALA A 2 -7.92 -20.94 -45.13
CA ALA A 2 -7.25 -20.04 -44.19
C ALA A 2 -6.32 -20.86 -43.29
N ASP A 3 -5.14 -20.32 -43.00
CA ASP A 3 -4.17 -20.96 -42.13
C ASP A 3 -4.69 -20.92 -40.69
N ASN A 4 -5.41 -21.97 -40.28
CA ASN A 4 -5.97 -22.09 -38.94
C ASN A 4 -4.88 -22.22 -37.86
N SER A 5 -3.62 -22.50 -38.24
CA SER A 5 -2.53 -22.72 -37.27
C SER A 5 -2.18 -21.44 -36.50
N SER A 6 -2.25 -20.28 -37.15
CA SER A 6 -2.04 -18.98 -36.50
C SER A 6 -3.16 -18.64 -35.52
N ALA A 7 -4.42 -18.93 -35.88
CA ALA A 7 -5.57 -18.72 -35.01
C ALA A 7 -5.53 -19.57 -33.74
N TYR A 8 -5.12 -20.84 -33.85
CA TYR A 8 -4.91 -21.69 -32.68
C TYR A 8 -3.74 -21.22 -31.80
N ALA A 9 -2.65 -20.75 -32.42
CA ALA A 9 -1.50 -20.20 -31.67
C ALA A 9 -1.87 -18.93 -30.89
N GLU A 10 -2.68 -18.03 -31.47
CA GLU A 10 -3.18 -16.84 -30.77
C GLU A 10 -4.11 -17.20 -29.61
N LEU A 11 -5.00 -18.18 -29.79
CA LEU A 11 -5.88 -18.68 -28.74
C LEU A 11 -5.07 -19.32 -27.59
N ASP A 12 -4.07 -20.14 -27.90
CA ASP A 12 -3.19 -20.74 -26.90
C ASP A 12 -2.39 -19.68 -26.12
N ALA A 13 -1.93 -18.63 -26.80
CA ALA A 13 -1.26 -17.50 -26.16
C ALA A 13 -2.21 -16.76 -25.20
N MET A 14 -3.47 -16.55 -25.59
CA MET A 14 -4.48 -15.93 -24.73
C MET A 14 -4.81 -16.82 -23.51
N ILE A 15 -5.01 -18.12 -23.72
CA ILE A 15 -5.24 -19.09 -22.64
C ILE A 15 -4.07 -19.09 -21.66
N ALA A 16 -2.83 -19.09 -22.18
CA ALA A 16 -1.63 -19.02 -21.37
C ALA A 16 -1.57 -17.71 -20.56
N ALA A 17 -1.92 -16.57 -21.16
CA ALA A 17 -1.99 -15.29 -20.46
C ALA A 17 -3.01 -15.30 -19.32
N ILE A 18 -4.23 -15.79 -19.56
CA ILE A 18 -5.28 -15.90 -18.53
C ILE A 18 -4.82 -16.81 -17.39
N ARG A 19 -4.18 -17.95 -17.70
CA ARG A 19 -3.66 -18.88 -16.69
C ARG A 19 -2.60 -18.25 -15.79
N ARG A 20 -1.80 -17.28 -16.28
CA ARG A 20 -0.81 -16.55 -15.47
C ARG A 20 -1.46 -15.56 -14.50
N LEU A 21 -2.66 -15.06 -14.79
CA LEU A 21 -3.36 -14.10 -13.94
C LEU A 21 -3.70 -14.66 -12.55
N LYS A 22 -3.73 -15.99 -12.38
CA LYS A 22 -3.89 -16.62 -11.06
C LYS A 22 -2.85 -16.14 -10.04
N ASP A 23 -1.65 -15.81 -10.52
CA ASP A 23 -0.52 -15.36 -9.68
C ASP A 23 -0.49 -13.83 -9.53
N ALA A 24 -1.40 -13.10 -10.20
CA ALA A 24 -1.41 -11.64 -10.21
C ALA A 24 -1.54 -11.04 -8.82
N PRO A 25 -2.42 -11.50 -7.90
CA PRO A 25 -2.54 -10.90 -6.57
C PRO A 25 -1.22 -10.92 -5.79
N GLN A 26 -0.47 -12.03 -5.86
CA GLN A 26 0.82 -12.15 -5.18
C GLN A 26 1.88 -11.23 -5.80
N GLN A 27 1.92 -11.15 -7.13
CA GLN A 27 2.85 -10.26 -7.82
C GLN A 27 2.53 -8.78 -7.58
N VAL A 28 1.24 -8.42 -7.54
CA VAL A 28 0.79 -7.08 -7.21
C VAL A 28 1.16 -6.73 -5.78
N ALA A 29 0.91 -7.61 -4.80
CA ALA A 29 1.31 -7.37 -3.42
C ALA A 29 2.82 -7.12 -3.30
N LYS A 30 3.64 -7.93 -3.96
CA LYS A 30 5.11 -7.79 -3.97
C LYS A 30 5.57 -6.46 -4.59
N GLU A 31 4.99 -6.05 -5.71
CA GLU A 31 5.30 -4.78 -6.39
C GLU A 31 4.78 -3.57 -5.58
N ALA A 32 3.62 -3.70 -4.94
CA ALA A 32 2.96 -2.62 -4.20
C ALA A 32 3.63 -2.32 -2.85
N ALA A 33 4.15 -3.32 -2.15
CA ALA A 33 4.73 -3.16 -0.81
C ALA A 33 5.75 -2.00 -0.71
N PRO A 34 6.81 -1.90 -1.55
CA PRO A 34 7.74 -0.78 -1.47
C PRO A 34 7.12 0.58 -1.84
N LEU A 35 6.15 0.61 -2.77
CA LEU A 35 5.44 1.83 -3.16
C LEU A 35 4.56 2.36 -2.02
N ILE A 36 3.86 1.45 -1.34
CA ILE A 36 3.02 1.77 -0.19
C ILE A 36 3.89 2.19 1.00
N GLU A 37 5.04 1.56 1.23
CA GLU A 37 5.98 1.99 2.26
C GLU A 37 6.43 3.43 2.06
N ALA A 38 6.80 3.78 0.82
CA ALA A 38 7.19 5.13 0.45
C ALA A 38 6.03 6.13 0.68
N ALA A 39 4.82 5.80 0.22
CA ALA A 39 3.63 6.64 0.38
C ALA A 39 3.29 6.89 1.86
N VAL A 40 3.27 5.84 2.68
CA VAL A 40 3.01 5.94 4.12
C VAL A 40 4.08 6.80 4.79
N ARG A 41 5.36 6.56 4.49
CA ARG A 41 6.46 7.35 5.07
C ARG A 41 6.43 8.81 4.65
N GLN A 42 6.03 9.12 3.42
CA GLN A 42 5.89 10.48 2.93
C GLN A 42 4.75 11.21 3.65
N ARG A 43 3.55 10.61 3.73
CA ARG A 43 2.42 11.15 4.52
C ARG A 43 2.86 11.50 5.93
N VAL A 44 3.49 10.54 6.59
CA VAL A 44 3.96 10.66 7.97
C VAL A 44 5.02 11.75 8.11
N ALA A 45 5.93 11.86 7.15
CA ALA A 45 6.92 12.94 7.12
C ALA A 45 6.26 14.31 6.96
N SER A 46 5.13 14.40 6.26
CA SER A 46 4.31 15.62 6.16
C SER A 46 3.54 15.91 7.45
N GLY A 47 3.48 14.97 8.40
CA GLY A 47 2.74 15.14 9.66
C GLY A 47 1.23 15.05 9.48
N ILE A 48 0.79 14.26 8.51
CA ILE A 48 -0.62 14.06 8.16
C ILE A 48 -1.07 12.69 8.71
N ASP A 49 -2.27 12.62 9.25
CA ASP A 49 -2.89 11.39 9.72
C ASP A 49 -3.53 10.58 8.59
N ALA A 50 -4.08 9.42 8.94
CA ALA A 50 -4.75 8.53 7.99
C ALA A 50 -6.02 9.13 7.37
N ASP A 51 -6.63 10.13 8.02
CA ASP A 51 -7.84 10.81 7.56
C ASP A 51 -7.51 12.06 6.72
N GLY A 52 -6.22 12.33 6.49
CA GLY A 52 -5.74 13.48 5.71
C GLY A 52 -5.60 14.78 6.52
N LYS A 53 -5.74 14.73 7.84
CA LYS A 53 -5.63 15.91 8.72
C LYS A 53 -4.21 16.04 9.27
N ALA A 54 -3.75 17.27 9.50
CA ALA A 54 -2.49 17.49 10.17
C ALA A 54 -2.55 16.98 11.63
N TRP A 55 -1.50 16.30 12.08
CA TRP A 55 -1.36 15.95 13.48
C TRP A 55 -1.28 17.20 14.35
N ALA A 56 -1.95 17.16 15.49
CA ALA A 56 -1.74 18.15 16.53
C ALA A 56 -0.25 18.20 16.91
N SER A 57 0.31 19.41 16.96
CA SER A 57 1.66 19.67 17.44
C SER A 57 1.86 19.18 18.88
N LYS A 58 3.11 19.15 19.32
CA LYS A 58 3.41 18.96 20.74
C LYS A 58 3.02 20.20 21.55
N LYS A 59 3.02 20.08 22.88
CA LYS A 59 2.72 21.20 23.80
C LYS A 59 3.64 22.41 23.61
N ASP A 60 4.89 22.16 23.20
CA ASP A 60 5.90 23.18 22.91
C ASP A 60 5.77 23.77 21.48
N GLY A 61 4.73 23.42 20.73
CA GLY A 61 4.51 23.86 19.36
C GLY A 61 5.35 23.12 18.31
N SER A 62 6.30 22.27 18.72
CA SER A 62 7.14 21.52 17.79
C SER A 62 6.36 20.41 17.07
N LYS A 63 6.86 20.01 15.91
CA LYS A 63 6.27 18.95 15.09
C LYS A 63 6.21 17.63 15.86
N ALA A 64 5.05 16.97 15.80
CA ALA A 64 4.89 15.66 16.39
C ALA A 64 5.58 14.58 15.55
N LEU A 65 5.97 13.47 16.21
CA LEU A 65 6.41 12.24 15.55
C LEU A 65 7.59 12.41 14.56
N VAL A 66 8.48 13.36 14.83
CA VAL A 66 9.72 13.54 14.06
C VAL A 66 10.51 12.23 14.05
N GLY A 67 10.88 11.76 12.85
CA GLY A 67 11.66 10.53 12.67
C GLY A 67 10.87 9.22 12.75
N VAL A 68 9.55 9.25 12.95
CA VAL A 68 8.72 8.02 13.11
C VAL A 68 8.71 7.12 11.87
N LYS A 69 9.15 7.63 10.70
CA LYS A 69 9.30 6.84 9.46
C LYS A 69 10.11 5.54 9.62
N LYS A 70 11.07 5.51 10.56
CA LYS A 70 11.90 4.33 10.85
C LYS A 70 11.13 3.20 11.53
N ASP A 71 9.99 3.53 12.16
CA ASP A 71 9.17 2.59 12.90
C ASP A 71 8.09 1.94 11.98
N ILE A 72 8.14 2.21 10.67
CA ILE A 72 7.18 1.79 9.65
C ILE A 72 7.87 0.85 8.66
N SER A 73 7.28 -0.31 8.43
CA SER A 73 7.69 -1.27 7.40
C SER A 73 6.48 -1.85 6.70
N VAL A 74 6.61 -2.16 5.41
CA VAL A 74 5.55 -2.80 4.62
C VAL A 74 6.12 -4.04 3.95
N THR A 75 5.40 -5.15 4.07
CA THR A 75 5.80 -6.44 3.50
C THR A 75 4.66 -7.05 2.70
N ALA A 76 5.01 -7.90 1.74
CA ALA A 76 4.04 -8.72 1.01
C ALA A 76 4.13 -10.17 1.49
N THR A 77 2.99 -10.76 1.83
CA THR A 77 2.87 -12.16 2.24
C THR A 77 1.75 -12.81 1.44
N GLY A 78 2.11 -13.62 0.44
CA GLY A 78 1.15 -14.10 -0.55
C GLY A 78 0.51 -12.92 -1.29
N GLY A 79 -0.82 -12.89 -1.38
CA GLY A 79 -1.58 -11.76 -1.93
C GLY A 79 -1.86 -10.63 -0.94
N LEU A 80 -1.32 -10.68 0.28
CA LEU A 80 -1.57 -9.67 1.31
C LEU A 80 -0.44 -8.66 1.40
N ILE A 81 -0.79 -7.41 1.67
CA ILE A 81 0.13 -6.33 2.01
C ILE A 81 -0.02 -6.04 3.50
N VAL A 82 1.07 -6.21 4.25
CA VAL A 82 1.10 -6.04 5.70
C VAL A 82 1.92 -4.81 6.04
N VAL A 83 1.25 -3.79 6.58
CA VAL A 83 1.92 -2.61 7.16
C VAL A 83 2.14 -2.85 8.64
N LYS A 84 3.40 -2.91 9.05
CA LYS A 84 3.80 -3.09 10.44
C LYS A 84 4.31 -1.76 11.02
N LEU A 85 3.65 -1.35 12.09
CA LEU A 85 4.09 -0.24 12.95
C LEU A 85 4.78 -0.81 14.19
N THR A 86 5.88 -0.18 14.59
CA THR A 86 6.65 -0.52 15.80
C THR A 86 6.88 0.72 16.65
N GLY A 87 7.55 0.60 17.80
CA GLY A 87 8.00 1.73 18.61
C GLY A 87 6.92 2.80 18.84
N ASN A 88 7.27 4.06 18.52
CA ASN A 88 6.38 5.20 18.72
C ASN A 88 5.20 5.18 17.75
N ALA A 89 5.39 4.68 16.52
CA ALA A 89 4.30 4.53 15.55
C ALA A 89 3.17 3.64 16.09
N ALA A 90 3.53 2.47 16.65
CA ALA A 90 2.57 1.52 17.19
C ALA A 90 1.81 2.09 18.39
N TRP A 91 2.52 2.83 19.26
CA TRP A 91 1.91 3.49 20.40
C TRP A 91 0.86 4.50 19.94
N HIS A 92 1.23 5.45 19.07
CA HIS A 92 0.30 6.47 18.58
C HIS A 92 -0.85 5.93 17.73
N GLN A 93 -0.69 4.77 17.09
CA GLN A 93 -1.77 4.09 16.39
C GLN A 93 -2.81 3.53 17.36
N ARG A 94 -2.38 2.83 18.42
CA ARG A 94 -3.26 2.05 19.30
C ARG A 94 -3.76 2.81 20.52
N SER A 95 -3.10 3.91 20.90
CA SER A 95 -3.51 4.70 22.05
C SER A 95 -4.91 5.28 21.86
N ARG A 96 -5.91 4.60 22.42
CA ARG A 96 -7.15 5.23 22.87
C ARG A 96 -6.78 6.01 24.11
N GLY A 97 -6.68 7.34 24.02
CA GLY A 97 -6.40 8.15 25.20
C GLY A 97 -7.37 7.76 26.32
N ARG A 98 -6.90 7.03 27.34
CA ARG A 98 -7.75 6.59 28.47
C ARG A 98 -8.02 7.73 29.46
N THR A 99 -7.37 8.86 29.23
CA THR A 99 -7.41 10.11 29.97
C THR A 99 -7.14 11.19 28.93
N ASP A 100 -7.92 12.26 28.92
CA ASP A 100 -8.00 13.32 27.89
C ASP A 100 -6.70 14.13 27.61
N SER A 101 -5.54 13.61 28.02
CA SER A 101 -4.26 14.30 28.00
C SER A 101 -3.27 13.80 26.94
N ARG A 102 -3.59 12.76 26.17
CA ARG A 102 -2.64 12.17 25.20
C ARG A 102 -3.22 12.09 23.78
N PRO A 103 -2.73 12.91 22.83
CA PRO A 103 -3.24 12.92 21.46
C PRO A 103 -2.89 11.63 20.70
N GLN A 104 -3.92 10.97 20.17
CA GLN A 104 -3.77 9.91 19.18
C GLN A 104 -3.34 10.55 17.85
N ARG A 105 -2.33 9.97 17.20
CA ARG A 105 -1.80 10.44 15.91
C ARG A 105 -1.78 9.26 14.97
N LYS A 106 -2.94 8.98 14.38
CA LYS A 106 -3.12 7.80 13.54
C LYS A 106 -2.21 7.88 12.31
N ILE A 107 -1.57 6.76 12.01
CA ILE A 107 -0.73 6.59 10.82
C ILE A 107 -1.48 5.75 9.79
N LEU A 108 -2.20 4.73 10.26
CA LEU A 108 -3.03 3.86 9.43
C LEU A 108 -4.52 4.12 9.70
N PRO A 109 -5.37 3.98 8.67
CA PRO A 109 -6.81 4.07 8.82
C PRO A 109 -7.32 2.94 9.72
N ASP A 110 -8.49 3.14 10.33
CA ASP A 110 -9.16 2.06 11.06
C ASP A 110 -9.66 0.97 10.09
N ALA A 111 -9.90 -0.23 10.62
CA ALA A 111 -10.47 -1.31 9.82
C ALA A 111 -11.82 -0.88 9.21
N GLY A 112 -11.97 -1.06 7.90
CA GLY A 112 -13.16 -0.67 7.14
C GLY A 112 -13.22 0.80 6.73
N ALA A 113 -12.30 1.66 7.22
CA ALA A 113 -12.20 3.03 6.76
C ALA A 113 -11.58 3.10 5.35
N LYS A 114 -11.81 4.21 4.66
CA LYS A 114 -11.24 4.46 3.33
C LYS A 114 -9.71 4.41 3.43
N ILE A 115 -9.08 3.68 2.51
CA ILE A 115 -7.63 3.69 2.36
C ILE A 115 -7.23 5.06 1.77
N PRO A 116 -6.21 5.71 2.32
CA PRO A 116 -5.63 6.89 1.71
C PRO A 116 -5.37 6.84 0.21
N ASP A 117 -5.64 7.94 -0.48
CA ASP A 117 -5.57 8.00 -1.95
C ASP A 117 -4.18 7.68 -2.50
N GLU A 118 -3.10 8.13 -1.86
CA GLU A 118 -1.74 7.81 -2.31
C GLU A 118 -1.35 6.33 -2.08
N ILE A 119 -1.94 5.68 -1.07
CA ILE A 119 -1.76 4.24 -0.85
C ILE A 119 -2.55 3.45 -1.91
N ALA A 120 -3.78 3.88 -2.20
CA ALA A 120 -4.58 3.31 -3.28
C ALA A 120 -3.89 3.49 -4.64
N GLN A 121 -3.31 4.66 -4.90
CA GLN A 121 -2.56 4.94 -6.12
C GLN A 121 -1.32 4.06 -6.24
N ALA A 122 -0.58 3.83 -5.15
CA ALA A 122 0.54 2.90 -5.13
C ALA A 122 0.12 1.47 -5.50
N LEU A 123 -1.04 1.01 -5.01
CA LEU A 123 -1.61 -0.29 -5.37
C LEU A 123 -2.01 -0.35 -6.85
N VAL A 124 -2.69 0.69 -7.37
CA VAL A 124 -3.08 0.78 -8.79
C VAL A 124 -1.85 0.77 -9.70
N THR A 125 -0.82 1.55 -9.37
CA THR A 125 0.44 1.58 -10.12
C THR A 125 1.09 0.19 -10.16
N ALA A 126 1.15 -0.51 -9.03
CA ALA A 126 1.66 -1.88 -8.99
C ALA A 126 0.82 -2.85 -9.83
N GLY A 127 -0.52 -2.75 -9.72
CA GLY A 127 -1.48 -3.50 -10.53
C GLY A 127 -1.23 -3.36 -12.03
N ASN A 128 -1.16 -2.12 -12.51
CA ASN A 128 -0.94 -1.82 -13.92
C ASN A 128 0.39 -2.37 -14.43
N ARG A 129 1.48 -2.24 -13.64
CA ARG A 129 2.81 -2.79 -14.01
C ARG A 129 2.79 -4.30 -14.11
N VAL A 130 2.16 -4.98 -13.15
CA VAL A 130 2.07 -6.44 -13.16
C VAL A 130 1.22 -6.92 -14.34
N LEU A 131 0.05 -6.32 -14.56
CA LEU A 131 -0.83 -6.67 -15.66
C LEU A 131 -0.17 -6.45 -17.03
N ALA A 132 0.51 -5.31 -17.23
CA ALA A 132 1.25 -5.05 -18.46
C ALA A 132 2.30 -6.15 -18.73
N ARG A 133 3.10 -6.53 -17.72
CA ARG A 133 4.08 -7.62 -17.85
C ARG A 133 3.43 -8.98 -18.12
N MET A 134 2.31 -9.29 -17.48
CA MET A 134 1.64 -10.60 -17.62
C MET A 134 0.95 -10.79 -18.96
N LEU A 135 0.33 -9.72 -19.47
CA LEU A 135 -0.47 -9.71 -20.69
C LEU A 135 0.34 -9.36 -21.95
N GLY A 136 1.66 -9.14 -21.80
CA GLY A 136 2.54 -8.83 -22.93
C GLY A 136 2.40 -7.39 -23.45
N GLY A 137 1.87 -6.48 -22.64
CA GLY A 137 1.84 -5.04 -22.95
C GLY A 137 3.26 -4.47 -22.90
N ARG A 138 3.76 -4.04 -24.07
CA ARG A 138 4.89 -3.12 -24.18
C ARG A 138 4.49 -1.74 -23.68
#